data_AF-A0A935SNT5-F1
#
_entry.id   AF-A0A935SNT5-F1
#
_cell.length_a   1.000
_cell.length_b   1.000
_cell.length_c   1.000
_cell.angle_alpha   90.00
_cell.angle_beta   90.00
_cell.angle_gamma   90.00
#
_symmetry.space_group_name_H-M   'P 1'
#
loop_
_entity.id
_entity.type
_entity.pdbx_description
1 polymer ?
#
loop_
_entity_poly.entity_id
_entity_poly.type
_entity_poly.pdbx_seq_one_letter_code
_entity_poly.pdbx_strand_id
1 'polypeptide(L)'
;MLANELINPDALNSTIEFLTAMVTPALLISATGSLVLSTSTRLGRVIDRVRQLEERLSELIYLEDKDDVPLYDKRVEVMVDLLDKVTSRARILQRAMEMFYYGLGMFVLCSVTIAAAAIFNYVRWLPIPIGIVGIMFLFVGTILMIRETRMATATVNAEMDFTWELAREVAPREVAIKYTPHGKVKGMGLARIKNGRKIPKTFGGE
;
A
#
# COMPACT_ATOMS: atom_id res chain seq x y z
N MET A 1 -28.57 -47.42 -28.15
CA MET A 1 -27.86 -47.74 -26.90
C MET A 1 -27.11 -46.53 -26.33
N LEU A 2 -26.52 -45.64 -27.14
CA LEU A 2 -25.81 -44.43 -26.67
C LEU A 2 -26.69 -43.27 -26.16
N ALA A 3 -27.97 -43.21 -26.52
CA ALA A 3 -28.88 -42.16 -26.05
C ALA A 3 -29.37 -42.36 -24.61
N ASN A 4 -29.35 -43.61 -24.10
CA ASN A 4 -29.87 -43.93 -22.77
C ASN A 4 -28.82 -43.77 -21.65
N GLU A 5 -27.52 -43.70 -21.99
CA GLU A 5 -26.46 -43.30 -21.06
C GLU A 5 -26.39 -41.77 -20.85
N LEU A 6 -26.81 -40.99 -21.86
CA LEU A 6 -26.87 -39.51 -21.77
C LEU A 6 -28.02 -38.99 -20.89
N ILE A 7 -28.99 -39.85 -20.57
CA ILE A 7 -30.10 -39.56 -19.64
C ILE A 7 -30.00 -40.50 -18.43
N ASN A 8 -28.78 -40.72 -17.94
CA ASN A 8 -28.60 -41.30 -16.62
C ASN A 8 -28.63 -40.16 -15.58
N PRO A 9 -29.71 -40.00 -14.79
CA PRO A 9 -29.82 -38.89 -13.84
C PRO A 9 -28.63 -38.81 -12.87
N ASP A 10 -28.00 -39.95 -12.55
CA ASP A 10 -26.84 -40.01 -11.67
C ASP A 10 -25.57 -39.36 -12.27
N ALA A 11 -25.34 -39.55 -13.58
CA ALA A 11 -24.21 -38.93 -14.27
C ALA A 11 -24.39 -37.41 -14.38
N LEU A 12 -25.62 -36.94 -14.65
CA LEU A 12 -25.94 -35.52 -14.67
C LEU A 12 -25.78 -34.87 -13.29
N ASN A 13 -26.25 -35.52 -12.23
CA ASN A 13 -26.09 -35.06 -10.85
C ASN A 13 -24.61 -34.91 -10.47
N SER A 14 -23.77 -35.90 -10.77
CA SER A 14 -22.32 -35.83 -10.49
C SER A 14 -21.61 -34.70 -11.26
N THR A 15 -22.05 -34.41 -12.49
CA THR A 15 -21.51 -33.32 -13.31
C THR A 15 -21.89 -31.96 -12.73
N ILE A 16 -23.14 -31.80 -12.30
CA ILE A 16 -23.62 -30.57 -11.67
C ILE A 16 -22.91 -30.33 -10.33
N GLU A 17 -22.74 -31.36 -9.50
CA GLU A 17 -21.99 -31.28 -8.25
C GLU A 17 -20.54 -30.83 -8.48
N PHE A 18 -19.88 -31.42 -9.48
CA PHE A 18 -18.52 -31.05 -9.86
C PHE A 18 -18.40 -29.60 -10.32
N LEU A 19 -19.28 -29.16 -11.24
CA LEU A 19 -19.31 -27.77 -11.73
C LEU A 19 -19.61 -26.80 -10.59
N THR A 20 -20.51 -27.16 -9.67
CA THR A 20 -20.87 -26.35 -8.50
C THR A 20 -19.68 -26.20 -7.54
N ALA A 21 -18.92 -27.27 -7.31
CA ALA A 21 -17.72 -27.24 -6.48
C ALA A 21 -16.62 -26.31 -7.05
N MET A 22 -16.58 -26.11 -8.37
CA MET A 22 -15.65 -25.20 -9.03
C MET A 22 -16.05 -23.72 -8.92
N VAL A 23 -17.32 -23.41 -8.59
CA VAL A 23 -17.78 -22.02 -8.46
C VAL A 23 -17.05 -21.29 -7.34
N THR A 24 -16.86 -21.93 -6.18
CA THR A 24 -16.19 -21.33 -5.02
C THR A 24 -14.76 -20.86 -5.32
N PRO A 25 -13.83 -21.72 -5.79
CA PRO A 25 -12.48 -21.26 -6.12
C PRO A 25 -12.46 -20.23 -7.26
N ALA A 26 -13.36 -20.33 -8.25
CA ALA A 26 -13.45 -19.33 -9.33
C ALA A 26 -13.82 -17.93 -8.81
N LEU A 27 -14.78 -17.84 -7.87
CA LEU A 27 -15.16 -16.59 -7.21
C LEU A 27 -14.02 -16.04 -6.35
N LEU A 28 -13.32 -16.90 -5.61
CA LEU A 28 -12.16 -16.50 -4.79
C LEU A 28 -11.00 -15.98 -5.65
N ILE A 29 -10.72 -16.63 -6.78
CA ILE A 29 -9.73 -16.17 -7.78
C ILE A 29 -10.12 -14.78 -8.29
N SER A 30 -11.39 -14.57 -8.66
CA SER A 30 -11.88 -13.29 -9.19
C SER A 30 -11.81 -12.16 -8.16
N ALA A 31 -12.23 -12.44 -6.91
CA ALA A 31 -12.14 -11.49 -5.81
C ALA A 31 -10.67 -11.13 -5.51
N THR A 32 -9.79 -12.13 -5.46
CA THR A 32 -8.35 -11.93 -5.27
C THR A 32 -7.73 -11.11 -6.39
N GLY A 33 -8.09 -11.40 -7.65
CA GLY A 33 -7.64 -10.64 -8.82
C GLY A 33 -8.00 -9.15 -8.72
N SER A 34 -9.20 -8.85 -8.23
CA SER A 34 -9.64 -7.48 -7.99
C SER A 34 -8.83 -6.78 -6.89
N LEU A 35 -8.51 -7.49 -5.81
CA LEU A 35 -7.65 -6.98 -4.73
C LEU A 35 -6.21 -6.72 -5.21
N VAL A 36 -5.64 -7.63 -6.00
CA VAL A 36 -4.30 -7.49 -6.59
C VAL A 36 -4.27 -6.28 -7.52
N LEU A 37 -5.26 -6.14 -8.41
CA LEU A 37 -5.33 -4.99 -9.32
C LEU A 37 -5.46 -3.67 -8.57
N SER A 38 -6.34 -3.59 -7.57
CA SER A 38 -6.50 -2.42 -6.72
C SER A 38 -5.18 -2.06 -6.00
N THR A 39 -4.48 -3.06 -5.49
CA THR A 39 -3.18 -2.89 -4.80
C THR A 39 -2.09 -2.43 -5.76
N SER A 40 -2.02 -3.02 -6.95
CA SER A 40 -1.05 -2.69 -7.99
C SER A 40 -1.20 -1.24 -8.45
N THR A 41 -2.43 -0.78 -8.71
CA THR A 41 -2.68 0.64 -9.06
C THR A 41 -2.33 1.60 -7.93
N ARG A 42 -2.49 1.20 -6.67
CA ARG A 42 -2.04 1.99 -5.51
C ARG A 42 -0.50 2.04 -5.44
N LEU A 43 0.18 0.92 -5.70
CA LEU A 43 1.64 0.83 -5.68
C LEU A 43 2.26 1.68 -6.78
N GLY A 44 1.71 1.64 -8.00
CA GLY A 44 2.15 2.49 -9.11
C GLY A 44 2.18 3.96 -8.71
N ARG A 45 1.07 4.48 -8.17
CA ARG A 45 0.98 5.86 -7.68
C ARG A 45 1.99 6.20 -6.58
N VAL A 46 2.29 5.25 -5.68
CA VAL A 46 3.31 5.45 -4.64
C VAL A 46 4.70 5.50 -5.27
N ILE A 47 5.02 4.64 -6.23
CA ILE A 47 6.30 4.62 -6.95
C ILE A 47 6.48 5.90 -7.78
N ASP A 48 5.44 6.35 -8.47
CA ASP A 48 5.48 7.61 -9.22
C ASP A 48 5.79 8.79 -8.28
N ARG A 49 5.21 8.79 -7.08
CA ARG A 49 5.51 9.79 -6.05
C ARG A 49 6.96 9.71 -5.54
N VAL A 50 7.51 8.50 -5.35
CA VAL A 50 8.93 8.31 -4.99
C VAL A 50 9.83 8.94 -6.05
N ARG A 51 9.57 8.65 -7.32
CA ARG A 51 10.36 9.19 -8.45
C ARG A 51 10.30 10.72 -8.51
N GLN A 52 9.12 11.32 -8.34
CA GLN A 52 8.99 12.77 -8.30
C GLN A 52 9.73 13.42 -7.12
N LEU A 53 9.74 12.79 -5.95
CA LEU A 53 10.49 13.25 -4.77
C LEU A 53 12.00 13.13 -4.99
N GLU A 54 12.44 12.03 -5.60
CA GLU A 54 13.83 11.79 -5.97
C GLU A 54 14.34 12.83 -6.99
N GLU A 55 13.58 13.11 -8.05
CA GLU A 55 13.91 14.13 -9.04
C GLU A 55 14.09 15.51 -8.39
N ARG A 56 13.14 15.93 -7.55
CA ARG A 56 13.22 17.21 -6.82
C ARG A 56 14.39 17.26 -5.85
N LEU A 57 14.68 16.17 -5.15
CA LEU A 57 15.84 16.08 -4.26
C LEU A 57 17.14 16.18 -5.05
N SER A 58 17.22 15.50 -6.20
CA SER A 58 18.36 15.56 -7.11
C SER A 58 18.58 16.99 -7.62
N GLU A 59 17.53 17.67 -8.10
CA GLU A 59 17.58 19.08 -8.50
C GLU A 59 18.10 19.97 -7.36
N LEU A 60 17.63 19.77 -6.12
CA LEU A 60 18.15 20.50 -4.97
C LEU A 60 19.64 20.22 -4.72
N ILE A 61 20.07 18.95 -4.76
CA ILE A 61 21.47 18.56 -4.47
C ILE A 61 22.46 19.09 -5.53
N TYR A 62 22.04 19.12 -6.80
CA TYR A 62 22.87 19.52 -7.94
C TYR A 62 22.80 21.02 -8.28
N LEU A 63 22.00 21.82 -7.57
CA LEU A 63 22.02 23.27 -7.70
C LEU A 63 23.41 23.83 -7.34
N GLU A 64 23.98 24.57 -8.29
CA GLU A 64 25.33 25.14 -8.22
C GLU A 64 25.39 26.34 -7.24
N ASP A 65 24.28 27.10 -7.13
CA ASP A 65 24.11 28.22 -6.20
C ASP A 65 23.28 27.82 -4.97
N LYS A 66 23.97 27.25 -3.97
CA LYS A 66 23.35 26.79 -2.71
C LYS A 66 22.95 27.94 -1.77
N ASP A 67 23.54 29.11 -1.95
CA ASP A 67 23.36 30.28 -1.10
C ASP A 67 22.10 31.11 -1.44
N ASP A 68 21.52 30.95 -2.63
CA ASP A 68 20.31 31.65 -3.07
C ASP A 68 19.00 30.94 -2.63
N VAL A 69 19.13 29.74 -2.04
CA VAL A 69 18.00 28.96 -1.53
C VAL A 69 17.91 29.11 0.00
N PRO A 70 16.97 29.92 0.52
CA PRO A 70 16.79 30.02 1.96
C PRO A 70 16.41 28.65 2.54
N LEU A 71 17.11 28.24 3.61
CA LEU A 71 16.89 26.97 4.32
C LEU A 71 17.20 25.70 3.51
N TYR A 72 18.20 25.73 2.63
CA TYR A 72 18.65 24.60 1.80
C TYR A 72 18.79 23.28 2.59
N ASP A 73 19.58 23.27 3.66
CA ASP A 73 19.81 22.06 4.48
C ASP A 73 18.51 21.49 5.05
N LYS A 74 17.58 22.36 5.48
CA LYS A 74 16.30 21.96 6.07
C LYS A 74 15.34 21.40 5.01
N ARG A 75 15.39 21.89 3.77
CA ARG A 75 14.60 21.35 2.64
C ARG A 75 15.10 19.97 2.22
N VAL A 76 16.41 19.78 2.17
CA VAL A 76 17.03 18.49 1.83
C VAL A 76 16.69 17.45 2.91
N GLU A 77 16.82 17.79 4.20
CA GLU A 77 16.47 16.88 5.30
C GLU A 77 15.00 16.43 5.24
N VAL A 78 14.07 17.36 5.01
CA VAL A 78 12.64 17.04 4.88
C VAL A 78 12.36 16.17 3.66
N MET A 79 12.95 16.47 2.50
CA MET A 79 12.80 15.67 1.28
C MET A 79 13.30 14.22 1.47
N VAL A 80 14.43 14.05 2.15
CA VAL A 80 14.99 12.71 2.46
C VAL A 80 14.08 11.92 3.40
N ASP A 81 13.55 12.56 4.44
CA ASP A 81 12.62 11.93 5.39
C ASP A 81 11.29 11.54 4.70
N LEU A 82 10.80 12.37 3.76
CA LEU A 82 9.64 12.02 2.93
C LEU A 82 9.95 10.83 2.01
N LEU A 83 11.11 10.80 1.37
CA LEU A 83 11.52 9.72 0.48
C LEU A 83 11.58 8.38 1.22
N ASP A 84 12.16 8.34 2.43
CA ASP A 84 12.22 7.11 3.24
C ASP A 84 10.82 6.63 3.64
N LYS A 85 9.92 7.54 4.04
CA LYS A 85 8.52 7.21 4.38
C LYS A 85 7.75 6.63 3.19
N VAL A 86 7.84 7.25 2.02
CA VAL A 86 7.12 6.76 0.82
C VAL A 86 7.72 5.44 0.33
N THR A 87 9.04 5.25 0.41
CA THR A 87 9.72 3.99 0.08
C THR A 87 9.34 2.86 1.03
N SER A 88 9.25 3.14 2.33
CA SER A 88 8.79 2.18 3.33
C SER A 88 7.37 1.68 3.04
N ARG A 89 6.48 2.59 2.64
CA ARG A 89 5.11 2.25 2.22
C ARG A 89 5.09 1.35 0.98
N ALA A 90 5.92 1.65 -0.03
CA ALA A 90 6.03 0.84 -1.24
C ALA A 90 6.41 -0.62 -0.92
N ARG A 91 7.39 -0.83 -0.02
CA ARG A 91 7.81 -2.18 0.42
C ARG A 91 6.67 -2.96 1.09
N ILE A 92 5.84 -2.30 1.87
CA ILE A 92 4.73 -2.95 2.57
C ILE A 92 3.62 -3.33 1.58
N LEU A 93 3.37 -2.49 0.56
CA LEU A 93 2.47 -2.82 -0.54
C LEU A 93 2.97 -4.01 -1.37
N GLN A 94 4.28 -4.07 -1.64
CA GLN A 94 4.89 -5.20 -2.35
C GLN A 94 4.68 -6.52 -1.60
N ARG A 95 4.98 -6.54 -0.29
CA ARG A 95 4.75 -7.73 0.55
C ARG A 95 3.28 -8.14 0.62
N ALA A 96 2.35 -7.18 0.65
CA ALA A 96 0.92 -7.48 0.59
C ALA A 96 0.54 -8.13 -0.75
N MET A 97 1.09 -7.62 -1.85
CA MET A 97 0.85 -8.13 -3.19
C MET A 97 1.40 -9.54 -3.37
N GLU A 98 2.58 -9.84 -2.82
CA GLU A 98 3.15 -11.20 -2.78
C GLU A 98 2.21 -12.18 -2.07
N MET A 99 1.64 -11.82 -0.91
CA MET A 99 0.70 -12.68 -0.18
C MET A 99 -0.59 -12.94 -0.98
N PHE A 100 -1.09 -11.94 -1.71
CA PHE A 100 -2.23 -12.14 -2.60
C PHE A 100 -1.91 -13.06 -3.79
N TYR A 101 -0.70 -12.97 -4.36
CA TYR A 101 -0.26 -13.89 -5.40
C TYR A 101 -0.11 -15.33 -4.88
N TYR A 102 0.39 -15.53 -3.67
CA TYR A 102 0.41 -16.86 -3.04
C TYR A 102 -1.01 -17.42 -2.82
N GLY A 103 -1.94 -16.59 -2.31
CA GLY A 103 -3.34 -16.99 -2.15
C GLY A 103 -4.01 -17.33 -3.48
N LEU A 104 -3.81 -16.50 -4.51
CA LEU A 104 -4.28 -16.75 -5.87
C LEU A 104 -3.76 -18.08 -6.42
N GLY A 105 -2.46 -18.33 -6.27
CA GLY A 105 -1.84 -19.60 -6.67
C GLY A 105 -2.47 -20.81 -5.96
N MET A 106 -2.73 -20.70 -4.66
CA MET A 106 -3.39 -21.76 -3.89
C MET A 106 -4.84 -22.00 -4.36
N PHE A 107 -5.60 -20.97 -4.76
CA PHE A 107 -6.94 -21.19 -5.32
C PHE A 107 -6.92 -21.80 -6.71
N VAL A 108 -5.96 -21.43 -7.55
CA VAL A 108 -5.74 -22.11 -8.84
C VAL A 108 -5.39 -23.58 -8.60
N LEU A 109 -4.47 -23.87 -7.67
CA LEU A 109 -4.16 -25.24 -7.25
C LEU A 109 -5.39 -25.97 -6.72
N CYS A 110 -6.22 -25.31 -5.90
CA CYS A 110 -7.48 -25.87 -5.40
C CYS A 110 -8.39 -26.30 -6.56
N SER A 111 -8.58 -25.44 -7.57
CA SER A 111 -9.36 -25.76 -8.77
C SER A 111 -8.79 -26.97 -9.53
N VAL A 112 -7.47 -27.04 -9.70
CA VAL A 112 -6.78 -28.19 -10.31
C VAL A 112 -6.98 -29.46 -9.49
N THR A 113 -6.92 -29.38 -8.15
CA THR A 113 -7.14 -30.55 -7.30
C THR A 113 -8.59 -31.03 -7.30
N ILE A 114 -9.58 -30.14 -7.47
CA ILE A 114 -10.99 -30.52 -7.67
C ILE A 114 -11.11 -31.30 -8.98
N ALA A 115 -10.51 -30.80 -10.07
CA ALA A 115 -10.47 -31.52 -11.34
C ALA A 115 -9.79 -32.89 -11.22
N ALA A 116 -8.67 -32.98 -10.50
CA ALA A 116 -7.98 -34.25 -10.26
C ALA A 116 -8.81 -35.23 -9.41
N ALA A 117 -9.58 -34.73 -8.45
CA ALA A 117 -10.47 -35.54 -7.61
C ALA A 117 -11.63 -36.18 -8.39
N ALA A 118 -12.02 -35.61 -9.54
CA ALA A 118 -13.01 -36.23 -10.43
C ALA A 118 -12.45 -37.47 -11.15
N ILE A 119 -11.13 -37.53 -11.37
CA ILE A 119 -10.46 -38.63 -12.08
C ILE A 119 -9.93 -39.67 -11.07
N PHE A 120 -9.39 -39.22 -9.93
CA PHE A 120 -8.74 -40.06 -8.94
C PHE A 120 -9.45 -40.00 -7.58
N ASN A 121 -10.00 -41.14 -7.13
CA ASN A 121 -10.72 -41.20 -5.84
C ASN A 121 -9.84 -40.94 -4.60
N TYR A 122 -8.52 -41.14 -4.69
CA TYR A 122 -7.60 -40.97 -3.54
C TYR A 122 -7.36 -39.49 -3.16
N VAL A 123 -7.51 -38.55 -4.12
CA VAL A 123 -7.20 -37.13 -3.90
C VAL A 123 -8.43 -36.29 -3.53
N ARG A 124 -9.56 -36.94 -3.21
CA ARG A 124 -10.85 -36.27 -2.95
C ARG A 124 -10.85 -35.34 -1.73
N TRP A 125 -9.96 -35.59 -0.77
CA TRP A 125 -9.79 -34.77 0.44
C TRP A 125 -8.82 -33.60 0.26
N LEU A 126 -8.02 -33.58 -0.82
CA LEU A 126 -6.92 -32.64 -1.04
C LEU A 126 -7.36 -31.19 -1.32
N PRO A 127 -8.49 -30.89 -1.99
CA PRO A 127 -8.92 -29.52 -2.23
C PRO A 127 -9.19 -28.70 -0.96
N ILE A 128 -9.66 -29.37 0.10
CA ILE A 128 -10.05 -28.73 1.36
C ILE A 128 -8.85 -28.03 2.04
N PRO A 129 -7.74 -28.72 2.37
CA PRO A 129 -6.59 -28.07 3.00
C PRO A 129 -5.94 -27.02 2.09
N ILE A 130 -5.89 -27.23 0.77
CA ILE A 130 -5.32 -26.26 -0.17
C ILE A 130 -6.15 -24.97 -0.19
N GLY A 131 -7.47 -25.10 -0.23
CA GLY A 131 -8.40 -23.96 -0.15
C GLY A 131 -8.23 -23.17 1.15
N ILE A 132 -8.14 -23.86 2.29
CA ILE A 132 -7.92 -23.22 3.60
C ILE A 132 -6.60 -22.44 3.61
N VAL A 133 -5.51 -23.03 3.12
CA VAL A 133 -4.21 -22.35 3.05
C VAL A 133 -4.30 -21.10 2.15
N GLY A 134 -5.01 -21.17 1.03
CA GLY A 134 -5.27 -20.01 0.18
C GLY A 134 -6.00 -18.87 0.90
N ILE A 135 -7.03 -19.21 1.69
CA ILE A 135 -7.76 -18.22 2.51
C ILE A 135 -6.85 -17.60 3.57
N MET A 136 -5.94 -18.38 4.18
CA MET A 136 -4.98 -17.85 5.15
C MET A 136 -4.01 -16.85 4.52
N PHE A 137 -3.51 -17.11 3.31
CA PHE A 137 -2.69 -16.17 2.57
C PHE A 137 -3.42 -14.86 2.27
N LEU A 138 -4.68 -14.95 1.83
CA LEU A 138 -5.52 -13.76 1.64
C LEU A 138 -5.70 -12.97 2.93
N PHE A 139 -6.03 -13.65 4.03
CA PHE A 139 -6.25 -13.01 5.31
C PHE A 139 -5.01 -12.23 5.78
N VAL A 140 -3.82 -12.84 5.67
CA VAL A 140 -2.56 -12.16 6.00
C VAL A 140 -2.31 -10.99 5.05
N GLY A 141 -2.51 -11.16 3.74
CA GLY A 141 -2.39 -10.07 2.75
C GLY A 141 -3.32 -8.88 3.05
N THR A 142 -4.57 -9.15 3.43
CA THR A 142 -5.54 -8.12 3.83
C THR A 142 -5.10 -7.39 5.11
N ILE A 143 -4.53 -8.09 6.09
CA ILE A 143 -3.97 -7.45 7.30
C ILE A 143 -2.80 -6.53 6.94
N LEU A 144 -1.91 -6.94 6.02
CA LEU A 144 -0.81 -6.08 5.56
C LEU A 144 -1.34 -4.82 4.86
N MET A 145 -2.39 -4.94 4.04
CA MET A 145 -3.09 -3.81 3.42
C MET A 145 -3.69 -2.83 4.44
N ILE A 146 -4.34 -3.34 5.49
CA ILE A 146 -4.88 -2.51 6.56
C ILE A 146 -3.76 -1.75 7.27
N ARG A 147 -2.62 -2.40 7.53
CA ARG A 147 -1.45 -1.74 8.10
C ARG A 147 -0.95 -0.62 7.20
N GLU A 148 -0.82 -0.84 5.90
CA GLU A 148 -0.42 0.22 4.95
C GLU A 148 -1.39 1.41 4.98
N THR A 149 -2.69 1.14 4.96
CA THR A 149 -3.68 2.21 4.95
C THR A 149 -3.53 3.12 6.18
N ARG A 150 -3.22 2.54 7.36
CA ARG A 150 -2.95 3.32 8.57
C ARG A 150 -1.68 4.16 8.47
N MET A 151 -0.60 3.62 7.88
CA MET A 151 0.63 4.36 7.65
C MET A 151 0.44 5.49 6.63
N ALA A 152 -0.34 5.26 5.57
CA ALA A 152 -0.66 6.26 4.57
C ALA A 152 -1.35 7.49 5.20
N THR A 153 -2.33 7.27 6.07
CA THR A 153 -2.99 8.36 6.81
C THR A 153 -2.01 9.11 7.71
N ALA A 154 -1.08 8.40 8.37
CA ALA A 154 -0.07 9.04 9.21
C ALA A 154 0.91 9.91 8.41
N THR A 155 1.35 9.46 7.22
CA THR A 155 2.23 10.25 6.34
C THR A 155 1.53 11.49 5.79
N VAL A 156 0.28 11.37 5.33
CA VAL A 156 -0.50 12.51 4.82
C VAL A 156 -0.69 13.57 5.92
N ASN A 157 -0.98 13.14 7.15
CA ASN A 157 -1.08 14.09 8.27
C ASN A 157 0.24 14.82 8.52
N ALA A 158 1.38 14.12 8.46
CA ALA A 158 2.69 14.74 8.62
C ALA A 158 3.04 15.73 7.48
N GLU A 159 2.69 15.41 6.23
CA GLU A 159 2.87 16.32 5.09
C GLU A 159 1.98 17.56 5.19
N MET A 160 0.75 17.38 5.68
CA MET A 160 -0.18 18.48 5.91
C MET A 160 0.31 19.39 7.05
N ASP A 161 0.81 18.81 8.14
CA ASP A 161 1.43 19.56 9.25
C ASP A 161 2.64 20.39 8.77
N PHE A 162 3.52 19.81 7.96
CA PHE A 162 4.66 20.53 7.37
C PHE A 162 4.20 21.67 6.43
N THR A 163 3.17 21.42 5.62
CA THR A 163 2.60 22.43 4.72
C THR A 163 1.98 23.58 5.51
N TRP A 164 1.31 23.29 6.63
CA TRP A 164 0.78 24.32 7.54
C TRP A 164 1.88 25.12 8.23
N GLU A 165 2.98 24.49 8.61
CA GLU A 165 4.13 25.16 9.22
C GLU A 165 4.82 26.09 8.20
N LEU A 166 5.07 25.60 6.98
CA LEU A 166 5.63 26.40 5.89
C LEU A 166 4.69 27.54 5.47
N ALA A 167 3.37 27.28 5.41
CA ALA A 167 2.38 28.30 5.17
C ALA A 167 2.41 29.38 6.26
N ARG A 168 2.68 29.03 7.52
CA ARG A 168 2.76 30.01 8.60
C ARG A 168 4.03 30.86 8.57
N GLU A 169 5.13 30.32 8.04
CA GLU A 169 6.41 31.01 7.91
C GLU A 169 6.48 31.91 6.66
N VAL A 170 5.78 31.55 5.58
CA VAL A 170 5.79 32.27 4.29
C VAL A 170 4.51 33.10 4.03
N ALA A 171 3.39 32.84 4.72
CA ALA A 171 2.15 33.57 4.46
C ALA A 171 2.24 35.05 4.86
N PRO A 172 1.75 35.96 4.00
CA PRO A 172 1.50 37.35 4.39
C PRO A 172 0.64 37.40 5.65
N ARG A 173 0.94 38.31 6.58
CA ARG A 173 0.27 38.41 7.89
C ARG A 173 -1.26 38.48 7.80
N GLU A 174 -1.81 38.95 6.68
CA GLU A 174 -3.25 39.04 6.42
C GLU A 174 -3.95 37.67 6.22
N VAL A 175 -3.24 36.65 5.71
CA VAL A 175 -3.83 35.33 5.40
C VAL A 175 -3.72 34.37 6.59
N ALA A 176 -2.64 34.49 7.37
CA ALA A 176 -2.37 33.66 8.56
C ALA A 176 -3.41 33.86 9.68
N ILE A 177 -4.06 35.03 9.74
CA ILE A 177 -5.10 35.36 10.72
C ILE A 177 -6.44 34.71 10.34
N LYS A 178 -6.69 34.46 9.06
CA LYS A 178 -7.99 33.95 8.56
C LYS A 178 -8.13 32.43 8.69
N TYR A 179 -7.03 31.68 8.79
CA TYR A 179 -7.02 30.23 8.86
C TYR A 179 -6.26 29.74 10.10
N THR A 180 -6.99 29.54 11.20
CA THR A 180 -6.50 28.80 12.37
C THR A 180 -6.80 27.30 12.19
N PRO A 181 -5.81 26.41 12.30
CA PRO A 181 -6.04 24.99 12.11
C PRO A 181 -6.95 24.43 13.22
N HIS A 182 -8.08 23.85 12.82
CA HIS A 182 -8.94 23.06 13.71
C HIS A 182 -8.45 21.61 13.72
N GLY A 183 -7.54 21.30 14.64
CA GLY A 183 -7.04 19.94 14.85
C GLY A 183 -5.86 19.92 15.80
N LYS A 184 -5.76 18.89 16.66
CA LYS A 184 -4.61 18.69 17.55
C LYS A 184 -3.37 18.48 16.68
N VAL A 185 -2.60 19.53 16.49
CA VAL A 185 -1.21 19.48 16.02
C VAL A 185 -0.46 18.65 17.04
N LYS A 186 -0.37 17.34 16.80
CA LYS A 186 0.43 16.44 17.63
C LYS A 186 1.85 16.65 17.14
N GLY A 187 2.43 17.77 17.59
CA GLY A 187 3.77 18.21 17.22
C GLY A 187 4.68 17.01 17.21
N MET A 188 5.26 16.75 16.03
CA MET A 188 6.31 15.78 15.85
C MET A 188 7.33 16.07 16.96
N GLY A 189 7.41 15.14 17.91
CA GLY A 189 8.21 15.31 19.12
C GLY A 189 9.59 15.74 18.67
N LEU A 190 9.94 16.98 19.01
CA LEU A 190 11.20 17.64 18.78
C LEU A 190 12.29 16.59 18.55
N ALA A 191 12.71 16.45 17.29
CA ALA A 191 14.03 15.95 16.97
C ALA A 191 14.97 16.73 17.90
N ARG A 192 15.58 15.98 18.82
CA ARG A 192 16.29 16.44 20.00
C ARG A 192 17.28 17.53 19.61
N ILE A 193 16.86 18.80 19.72
CA ILE A 193 17.68 19.98 19.45
C ILE A 193 18.80 19.97 20.49
N LYS A 194 19.95 19.43 20.11
CA LYS A 194 21.19 19.53 20.88
C LYS A 194 22.25 20.20 20.02
N ASN A 195 22.18 21.53 19.94
CA ASN A 195 23.28 22.35 20.47
C ASN A 195 22.97 23.83 20.35
N GLY A 196 23.29 24.54 21.44
CA GLY A 196 23.16 25.98 21.52
C GLY A 196 24.11 26.70 20.57
N ARG A 197 23.57 27.66 19.84
CA ARG A 197 24.32 28.82 19.39
C ARG A 197 23.56 30.07 19.82
N LYS A 198 24.19 30.82 20.72
CA LYS A 198 23.74 32.15 21.15
C LYS A 198 23.69 33.04 19.91
N ILE A 199 22.53 33.64 19.67
CA ILE A 199 22.34 34.67 18.65
C ILE A 199 23.05 35.94 19.16
N PRO A 200 24.01 36.55 18.43
CA PRO A 200 24.55 37.85 18.80
C PRO A 200 23.47 38.92 18.63
N LYS A 201 23.24 39.72 19.68
CA LYS A 201 22.40 40.93 19.61
C LYS A 201 23.24 42.08 19.07
N THR A 202 23.18 42.36 17.77
CA THR A 202 23.52 43.65 17.13
C THR A 202 23.02 43.53 15.68
N PHE A 203 22.19 44.39 15.08
CA PHE A 203 22.08 45.84 15.15
C PHE A 203 20.63 46.27 14.87
N GLY A 204 20.10 47.14 15.73
CA GLY A 204 19.11 48.12 15.32
C GLY A 204 19.85 49.26 14.62
N GLY A 205 19.26 49.79 13.56
CA GLY A 205 19.76 50.98 12.90
C GLY A 205 19.47 52.22 13.73
N GLU A 206 20.44 53.13 13.75
CA GLU A 206 20.29 54.55 13.40
C GLU A 206 21.49 54.92 12.52
#